data_AF-A0A250FAJ3-F1
#
_entry.id   AF-A0A250FAJ3-F1
#
_cell.length_a   1.000
_cell.length_b   1.000
_cell.length_c   1.000
_cell.angle_alpha   90.00
_cell.angle_beta   90.00
_cell.angle_gamma   90.00
#
_symmetry.space_group_name_H-M   'P 1'
#
loop_
_entity.id
_entity.type
_entity.pdbx_description
1 polymer ?
#
loop_
_entity_poly.entity_id
_entity_poly.type
_entity_poly.pdbx_seq_one_letter_code
_entity_poly.pdbx_strand_id
1 'polypeptide(L)'
;MDFVATIPFWALFIITVYYLFNRKPNTLRYSSAHYMPEKRKQYLSKLKKYVVVVSLSTGLLICVPFCSFLLFEIFHMPYSFYENLLLYPQQHPYIICFTAAGFLGWCIGLYFYHNRNIQHLQKLLEAMSDADYERFTEMMQLMNFTQRYSPFVVICQGKAYFMSSLGEGLPLKDIVHLEWESREEYHNRSENKYELVEEAHIYTREQPNTPITITMPRDQYRFLERAYREAFHKD
;
A
#
# COMPACT_ATOMS: atom_id res chain seq x y z
N MET A 1 25.38 -6.34 -25.19
CA MET A 1 25.45 -5.45 -24.01
C MET A 1 24.22 -5.68 -23.12
N ASP A 2 23.71 -6.92 -23.07
CA ASP A 2 22.26 -7.12 -22.88
C ASP A 2 21.91 -7.35 -21.40
N PHE A 3 22.91 -7.76 -20.61
CA PHE A 3 22.76 -7.92 -19.17
C PHE A 3 22.66 -6.58 -18.44
N VAL A 4 23.39 -5.56 -18.90
CA VAL A 4 23.46 -4.22 -18.27
C VAL A 4 22.10 -3.52 -18.29
N ALA A 5 21.31 -3.72 -19.35
CA ALA A 5 19.98 -3.14 -19.48
C ALA A 5 18.96 -3.75 -18.50
N THR A 6 19.19 -4.97 -18.00
CA THR A 6 18.31 -5.62 -17.02
C THR A 6 18.64 -5.26 -15.57
N ILE A 7 19.79 -4.61 -15.31
CA ILE A 7 20.24 -4.21 -13.96
C ILE A 7 19.19 -3.38 -13.20
N PRO A 8 18.50 -2.39 -13.81
CA PRO A 8 17.48 -1.61 -13.09
C PRO A 8 16.30 -2.46 -12.63
N PHE A 9 15.87 -3.43 -13.45
CA PHE A 9 14.80 -4.37 -13.10
C PHE A 9 15.22 -5.27 -11.94
N TRP A 10 16.45 -5.79 -11.96
CA TRP A 10 16.99 -6.59 -10.87
C TRP A 10 17.19 -5.80 -9.58
N ALA A 11 17.65 -4.55 -9.68
CA ALA A 11 17.76 -3.67 -8.53
C ALA A 11 16.39 -3.44 -7.88
N LEU A 12 15.35 -3.14 -8.68
CA LEU A 12 13.98 -2.99 -8.18
C LEU A 12 13.44 -4.29 -7.57
N PHE A 13 13.69 -5.44 -8.21
CA PHE A 13 13.29 -6.74 -7.70
C PHE A 13 13.95 -7.05 -6.36
N ILE A 14 15.27 -6.91 -6.26
CA ILE A 14 16.05 -7.15 -5.05
C ILE A 14 15.63 -6.18 -3.94
N ILE A 15 15.46 -4.89 -4.23
CA ILE A 15 14.98 -3.89 -3.26
C ILE A 15 13.60 -4.27 -2.74
N THR A 16 12.70 -4.71 -3.61
CA THR A 16 11.33 -5.09 -3.24
C THR A 16 11.31 -6.36 -2.39
N VAL A 17 12.05 -7.39 -2.80
CA VAL A 17 12.22 -8.63 -2.01
C VAL A 17 12.85 -8.31 -0.66
N TYR A 18 13.94 -7.55 -0.64
CA TYR A 18 14.61 -7.13 0.59
C TYR A 18 13.68 -6.34 1.50
N TYR A 19 12.93 -5.37 0.99
CA TYR A 19 11.93 -4.60 1.74
C TYR A 19 10.85 -5.51 2.34
N LEU A 20 10.36 -6.48 1.58
CA LEU A 20 9.33 -7.43 2.03
C LEU A 20 9.86 -8.40 3.11
N PHE A 21 11.11 -8.88 2.98
CA PHE A 21 11.73 -9.82 3.90
C PHE A 21 12.25 -9.15 5.19
N ASN A 22 12.83 -7.95 5.08
CA ASN A 22 13.38 -7.23 6.25
C ASN A 22 12.34 -6.45 7.04
N ARG A 23 11.12 -6.29 6.52
CA ARG A 23 10.00 -5.82 7.32
C ARG A 23 9.65 -6.90 8.34
N LYS A 24 10.06 -6.69 9.60
CA LYS A 24 9.84 -7.62 10.72
C LYS A 24 8.42 -8.19 10.63
N PRO A 25 8.26 -9.53 10.58
CA PRO A 25 6.96 -10.13 10.71
C PRO A 25 6.49 -9.84 12.14
N ASN A 26 5.65 -8.82 12.32
CA ASN A 26 4.87 -8.75 13.55
C ASN A 26 3.95 -9.97 13.49
N THR A 27 4.36 -10.99 14.26
CA THR A 27 3.72 -12.28 14.45
C THR A 27 2.39 -12.07 15.16
N LEU A 28 1.46 -11.43 14.45
CA LEU A 28 0.05 -11.45 14.79
C LEU A 28 -0.47 -12.83 14.42
N ARG A 29 -0.10 -13.83 15.24
CA ARG A 29 -0.70 -15.17 15.27
C ARG A 29 -2.19 -15.00 15.03
N TYR A 30 -2.67 -15.63 13.97
CA TYR A 30 -4.08 -15.63 13.64
C TYR A 30 -4.78 -16.45 14.71
N SER A 31 -5.26 -15.79 15.76
CA SER A 31 -6.10 -16.43 16.77
C SER A 31 -7.50 -16.51 16.18
N SER A 32 -7.94 -17.73 15.88
CA SER A 32 -9.31 -18.20 15.59
C SER A 32 -10.32 -17.17 15.08
N ALA A 33 -10.90 -17.44 13.91
CA ALA A 33 -12.00 -16.68 13.31
C ALA A 33 -13.09 -16.36 14.35
N HIS A 34 -13.18 -15.10 14.77
CA HIS A 34 -14.30 -14.61 15.56
C HIS A 34 -15.54 -14.48 14.69
N TYR A 35 -16.72 -14.47 15.31
CA TYR A 35 -17.98 -14.25 14.61
C TYR A 35 -17.93 -12.90 13.88
N MET A 36 -18.06 -12.93 12.55
CA MET A 36 -18.06 -11.74 11.70
C MET A 36 -19.44 -11.59 11.03
N PRO A 37 -20.13 -10.43 11.18
CA PRO A 37 -21.40 -10.19 10.51
C PRO A 37 -21.28 -10.23 8.98
N GLU A 38 -22.35 -10.65 8.30
CA GLU A 38 -22.33 -10.96 6.87
C GLU A 38 -21.96 -9.76 5.99
N LYS A 39 -22.41 -8.55 6.36
CA LYS A 39 -22.06 -7.30 5.66
C LYS A 39 -20.53 -7.08 5.65
N ARG A 40 -19.85 -7.40 6.75
CA ARG A 40 -18.39 -7.20 6.91
C ARG A 40 -17.61 -8.27 6.15
N LYS A 41 -18.12 -9.51 6.09
CA LYS A 41 -17.56 -10.58 5.23
C LYS A 41 -17.65 -10.22 3.75
N GLN A 42 -18.80 -9.69 3.31
CA GLN A 42 -18.98 -9.24 1.93
C GLN A 42 -17.97 -8.14 1.57
N TYR A 43 -17.79 -7.15 2.45
CA TYR A 43 -16.75 -6.13 2.29
C TYR A 43 -15.35 -6.75 2.15
N LEU A 44 -14.98 -7.66 3.06
CA LEU A 44 -13.66 -8.31 3.04
C LEU A 44 -13.44 -9.13 1.76
N SER A 45 -14.47 -9.82 1.27
CA SER A 45 -14.40 -10.58 0.02
C SER A 45 -14.19 -9.69 -1.21
N LYS A 46 -14.86 -8.53 -1.26
CA LYS A 46 -14.67 -7.53 -2.32
C LYS A 46 -13.24 -6.98 -2.27
N LEU A 47 -12.74 -6.69 -1.08
CA LEU A 47 -11.38 -6.22 -0.87
C LEU A 47 -10.31 -7.24 -1.31
N LYS A 48 -10.47 -8.52 -0.95
CA LYS A 48 -9.56 -9.59 -1.40
C LYS A 48 -9.51 -9.71 -2.92
N LYS A 49 -10.66 -9.65 -3.60
CA LYS A 49 -10.72 -9.65 -5.07
C LYS A 49 -10.02 -8.44 -5.66
N TYR A 50 -10.25 -7.26 -5.09
CA TYR A 50 -9.60 -6.03 -5.53
C TYR A 50 -8.08 -6.11 -5.42
N VAL A 51 -7.55 -6.60 -4.30
CA VAL A 51 -6.10 -6.77 -4.10
C VAL A 51 -5.47 -7.69 -5.14
N VAL A 52 -6.13 -8.79 -5.48
CA VAL A 52 -5.66 -9.69 -6.55
C VAL A 52 -5.60 -8.95 -7.88
N VAL A 53 -6.67 -8.23 -8.23
CA VAL A 53 -6.74 -7.45 -9.48
C VAL A 53 -5.66 -6.38 -9.52
N VAL A 54 -5.50 -5.58 -8.47
CA VAL A 54 -4.47 -4.53 -8.41
C VAL A 54 -3.07 -5.12 -8.49
N SER A 55 -2.77 -6.19 -7.75
CA SER A 55 -1.43 -6.81 -7.78
C SER A 55 -1.07 -7.27 -9.19
N LEU A 56 -2.03 -7.87 -9.91
CA LEU A 56 -1.86 -8.28 -11.30
C LEU A 56 -1.75 -7.08 -12.26
N SER A 57 -2.63 -6.09 -12.13
CA SER A 57 -2.63 -4.89 -12.96
C SER A 57 -1.35 -4.08 -12.81
N THR A 58 -0.85 -3.89 -11.58
CA THR A 58 0.42 -3.22 -11.31
C THR A 58 1.60 -4.01 -11.88
N GLY A 59 1.62 -5.33 -11.71
CA GLY A 59 2.62 -6.18 -12.35
C GLY A 59 2.61 -5.99 -13.88
N LEU A 60 1.43 -6.00 -14.50
CA LEU A 60 1.29 -5.88 -15.95
C LEU A 60 1.74 -4.50 -16.45
N LEU A 61 1.46 -3.44 -15.69
CA LEU A 61 1.89 -2.08 -16.01
C LEU A 61 3.42 -1.97 -16.01
N ILE A 62 4.10 -2.66 -15.08
CA ILE A 62 5.57 -2.74 -15.05
C ILE A 62 6.13 -3.54 -16.24
N CYS A 63 5.37 -4.51 -16.77
CA CYS A 63 5.77 -5.23 -17.97
C CYS A 63 5.74 -4.37 -19.24
N VAL A 64 4.90 -3.32 -19.31
CA VAL A 64 4.79 -2.47 -20.51
C VAL A 64 6.14 -1.87 -20.94
N PRO A 65 6.89 -1.14 -20.09
CA PRO A 65 8.19 -0.58 -20.49
C PRO A 65 9.20 -1.66 -20.85
N PHE A 66 9.14 -2.82 -20.18
CA PHE A 66 10.00 -3.96 -20.50
C PHE A 66 9.70 -4.56 -21.88
N CYS A 67 8.42 -4.73 -22.22
CA CYS A 67 7.99 -5.17 -23.55
C CYS A 67 8.41 -4.17 -24.63
N SER A 68 8.32 -2.86 -24.37
CA SER A 68 8.81 -1.83 -25.30
C SER A 68 10.32 -1.92 -25.53
N PHE A 69 11.10 -2.18 -24.47
CA PHE A 69 12.54 -2.41 -24.58
C PHE A 69 12.86 -3.66 -25.41
N LEU A 70 12.19 -4.79 -25.13
CA LEU A 70 12.37 -6.02 -25.91
C LEU A 70 12.03 -5.83 -27.38
N LEU A 71 10.92 -5.14 -27.68
CA LEU A 71 10.55 -4.84 -29.06
C LEU A 71 11.61 -3.99 -29.75
N PHE A 72 12.17 -2.98 -29.06
CA PHE A 72 13.25 -2.16 -29.60
C PHE A 72 14.47 -3.01 -29.98
N GLU A 73 14.90 -3.93 -29.13
CA GLU A 73 16.02 -4.84 -29.44
C GLU A 73 15.71 -5.76 -30.63
N ILE A 74 14.50 -6.33 -30.67
CA ILE A 74 14.02 -7.17 -31.78
C ILE A 74 14.00 -6.40 -33.11
N PHE A 75 13.68 -5.10 -33.11
CA PHE A 75 13.71 -4.25 -34.30
C PHE A 75 15.12 -3.95 -34.81
N HIS A 76 16.15 -4.00 -33.96
CA HIS A 76 17.53 -3.71 -34.32
C HIS A 76 18.32 -4.95 -34.78
N MET A 77 17.72 -6.14 -34.68
CA MET A 77 18.33 -7.37 -35.18
C MET A 77 18.27 -7.46 -36.71
N PRO A 78 19.26 -8.11 -37.35
CA PRO A 78 19.47 -8.06 -38.80
C PRO A 78 18.48 -8.90 -39.62
N TYR A 79 17.61 -9.71 -39.00
CA TYR A 79 16.64 -10.55 -39.70
C TYR A 79 15.27 -9.88 -39.82
N SER A 80 14.32 -10.54 -40.49
CA SER A 80 12.94 -10.06 -40.54
C SER A 80 12.32 -10.03 -39.14
N PHE A 81 11.33 -9.17 -38.91
CA PHE A 81 10.68 -9.04 -37.59
C PHE A 81 10.19 -10.38 -37.02
N TYR A 82 9.58 -11.23 -37.86
CA TYR A 82 9.07 -12.54 -37.45
C TYR A 82 10.19 -13.53 -37.12
N GLU A 83 11.30 -13.50 -37.88
CA GLU A 83 12.49 -14.30 -37.57
C GLU A 83 13.16 -13.82 -36.28
N ASN A 84 13.29 -12.50 -36.10
CA ASN A 84 13.83 -11.93 -34.86
C ASN A 84 12.99 -12.32 -33.65
N LEU A 85 11.65 -12.32 -33.76
CA LEU A 85 10.76 -12.74 -32.68
C LEU A 85 10.95 -14.22 -32.28
N LEU A 86 11.28 -15.09 -33.24
CA LEU A 86 11.54 -16.52 -33.03
C LEU A 86 12.95 -16.79 -32.50
N LEU A 87 13.95 -16.09 -33.04
CA LEU A 87 15.36 -16.28 -32.72
C LEU A 87 15.76 -15.62 -31.39
N TYR A 88 15.15 -14.49 -31.04
CA TYR A 88 15.49 -13.74 -29.84
C TYR A 88 15.31 -14.56 -28.54
N PRO A 89 14.20 -15.30 -28.33
CA PRO A 89 14.08 -16.24 -27.21
C PRO A 89 15.13 -17.34 -27.18
N GLN A 90 15.58 -17.82 -28.35
CA GLN A 90 16.58 -18.88 -28.45
C GLN A 90 17.99 -18.36 -28.16
N GLN A 91 18.30 -17.13 -28.58
CA GLN A 91 19.58 -16.47 -28.36
C GLN A 91 19.71 -15.93 -26.93
N HIS A 92 18.60 -15.49 -26.34
CA HIS A 92 18.57 -14.87 -25.01
C HIS A 92 17.56 -15.53 -24.05
N PRO A 93 17.64 -16.86 -23.82
CA PRO A 93 16.67 -17.58 -22.98
C PRO A 93 16.64 -17.04 -21.54
N TYR A 94 17.80 -16.60 -21.03
CA TYR A 94 17.92 -16.05 -19.70
C TYR A 94 17.11 -14.77 -19.49
N ILE A 95 17.03 -13.89 -20.51
CA ILE A 95 16.28 -12.63 -20.41
C ILE A 95 14.80 -12.92 -20.17
N ILE A 96 14.22 -13.86 -20.92
CA ILE A 96 12.81 -14.23 -20.79
C ILE A 96 12.55 -14.92 -19.45
N CYS A 97 13.35 -15.92 -19.09
CA CYS A 97 13.19 -16.67 -17.84
C CYS A 97 13.28 -15.76 -16.62
N PHE A 98 14.28 -14.87 -16.58
CA PHE A 98 14.48 -13.97 -15.45
C PHE A 98 13.42 -12.88 -15.35
N THR A 99 12.95 -12.36 -16.48
CA THR A 99 11.87 -11.38 -16.47
C THR A 99 10.57 -12.00 -15.97
N ALA A 100 10.23 -13.20 -16.46
CA ALA A 100 9.06 -13.94 -15.99
C ALA A 100 9.15 -14.22 -14.48
N ALA A 101 10.32 -14.63 -13.99
CA ALA A 101 10.57 -14.84 -12.57
C ALA A 101 10.42 -13.54 -11.75
N GLY A 102 10.95 -12.42 -12.25
CA GLY A 102 10.84 -11.11 -11.60
C GLY A 102 9.40 -10.60 -11.55
N PHE A 103 8.64 -10.75 -12.65
CA PHE A 103 7.21 -10.42 -12.70
C PHE A 103 6.40 -11.25 -11.71
N LEU A 104 6.62 -12.56 -11.68
CA LEU A 104 5.95 -13.46 -10.74
C LEU A 104 6.29 -13.09 -9.30
N GLY A 105 7.56 -12.90 -8.99
CA GLY A 105 7.98 -12.51 -7.64
C GLY A 105 7.45 -11.14 -7.22
N TRP A 106 7.31 -10.20 -8.16
CA TRP A 106 6.64 -8.91 -7.91
C TRP A 106 5.14 -9.09 -7.60
N CYS A 107 4.41 -9.84 -8.43
CA CYS A 107 3.00 -10.12 -8.21
C CYS A 107 2.76 -10.80 -6.86
N ILE A 108 3.61 -11.79 -6.53
CA ILE A 108 3.58 -12.51 -5.26
C ILE A 108 3.90 -11.55 -4.11
N GLY A 109 4.91 -10.70 -4.25
CA GLY A 109 5.31 -9.73 -3.24
C GLY A 109 4.22 -8.72 -2.91
N LEU A 110 3.61 -8.12 -3.93
CA LEU A 110 2.45 -7.22 -3.77
C LEU A 110 1.26 -7.94 -3.15
N TYR A 111 0.98 -9.16 -3.60
CA TYR A 111 -0.10 -9.97 -3.03
C TYR A 111 0.11 -10.20 -1.54
N PHE A 112 1.31 -10.62 -1.12
CA PHE A 112 1.62 -10.81 0.30
C PHE A 112 1.57 -9.51 1.10
N TYR A 113 2.07 -8.40 0.54
CA TYR A 113 2.03 -7.08 1.15
C TYR A 113 0.57 -6.67 1.46
N HIS A 114 -0.30 -6.71 0.46
CA HIS A 114 -1.69 -6.35 0.63
C HIS A 114 -2.46 -7.37 1.48
N ASN A 115 -2.14 -8.67 1.39
CA ASN A 115 -2.80 -9.70 2.17
C ASN A 115 -2.51 -9.56 3.67
N ARG A 116 -1.32 -9.11 4.06
CA ARG A 116 -1.05 -8.74 5.46
C ARG A 116 -1.97 -7.60 5.91
N ASN A 117 -2.07 -6.51 5.15
CA ASN A 117 -2.98 -5.39 5.47
C ASN A 117 -4.44 -5.85 5.59
N ILE A 118 -4.88 -6.76 4.71
CA ILE A 118 -6.21 -7.37 4.79
C ILE A 118 -6.39 -8.14 6.11
N GLN A 119 -5.40 -8.90 6.56
CA GLN A 119 -5.48 -9.64 7.83
C GLN A 119 -5.60 -8.69 9.04
N HIS A 120 -4.90 -7.56 9.03
CA HIS A 120 -5.04 -6.54 10.07
C HIS A 120 -6.43 -5.91 10.05
N LEU A 121 -6.90 -5.50 8.87
CA LEU A 121 -8.24 -4.95 8.72
C LEU A 121 -9.32 -5.95 9.10
N GLN A 122 -9.15 -7.23 8.78
CA GLN A 122 -10.06 -8.29 9.19
C GLN A 122 -10.19 -8.34 10.73
N LYS A 123 -9.07 -8.29 11.46
CA LYS A 123 -9.09 -8.26 12.94
C LYS A 123 -9.83 -7.04 13.48
N LEU A 124 -9.63 -5.87 12.87
CA LEU A 124 -10.35 -4.65 13.26
C LEU A 124 -11.86 -4.78 13.00
N LEU A 125 -12.24 -5.30 11.84
CA LEU A 125 -13.64 -5.51 11.48
C LEU A 125 -14.33 -6.56 12.36
N GLU A 126 -13.60 -7.57 12.85
CA GLU A 126 -14.09 -8.54 13.84
C GLU A 126 -14.30 -7.88 15.21
N ALA A 127 -13.44 -6.93 15.61
CA ALA A 127 -13.54 -6.21 16.88
C ALA A 127 -14.55 -5.05 16.88
N MET A 128 -14.91 -4.50 15.72
CA MET A 128 -15.81 -3.34 15.62
C MET A 128 -17.22 -3.64 16.17
N SER A 129 -17.78 -2.68 16.89
CA SER A 129 -19.23 -2.63 17.11
C SER A 129 -19.97 -2.28 15.80
N ASP A 130 -21.29 -2.46 15.74
CA ASP A 130 -22.05 -2.07 14.54
C ASP A 130 -22.00 -0.55 14.28
N ALA A 131 -21.99 0.26 15.33
CA ALA A 131 -21.82 1.71 15.23
C ALA A 131 -20.41 2.08 14.69
N ASP A 132 -19.36 1.41 15.15
CA ASP A 132 -18.01 1.61 14.62
C ASP A 132 -17.92 1.21 13.15
N TYR A 133 -18.63 0.15 12.75
CA TYR A 133 -18.66 -0.30 11.36
C TYR A 133 -19.42 0.66 10.44
N GLU A 134 -20.51 1.27 10.90
CA GLU A 134 -21.20 2.33 10.14
C GLU A 134 -20.29 3.54 9.94
N ARG A 135 -19.64 4.00 11.02
CA ARG A 135 -18.65 5.08 10.97
C ARG A 135 -17.47 4.77 10.04
N PHE A 136 -16.97 3.53 10.07
CA PHE A 136 -15.96 3.05 9.13
C PHE A 136 -16.45 3.13 7.68
N THR A 137 -17.71 2.75 7.43
CA THR A 137 -18.30 2.78 6.08
C THR A 137 -18.48 4.21 5.57
N GLU A 138 -18.89 5.14 6.43
CA GLU A 138 -18.96 6.58 6.10
C GLU A 138 -17.58 7.11 5.71
N MET A 139 -16.54 6.77 6.48
CA MET A 139 -15.16 7.11 6.15
C MET A 139 -14.77 6.57 4.77
N MET A 140 -15.07 5.30 4.48
CA MET A 140 -14.80 4.69 3.18
C MET A 140 -15.49 5.45 2.04
N GLN A 141 -16.71 5.92 2.22
CA GLN A 141 -17.44 6.63 1.17
C GLN A 141 -16.78 7.97 0.79
N LEU A 142 -16.20 8.67 1.77
CA LEU A 142 -15.50 9.94 1.56
C LEU A 142 -14.16 9.78 0.83
N MET A 143 -13.59 8.57 0.84
CA MET A 143 -12.27 8.32 0.28
C MET A 143 -12.29 8.01 -1.23
N ASN A 144 -11.18 8.34 -1.89
CA ASN A 144 -10.93 7.97 -3.28
C ASN A 144 -10.86 6.45 -3.46
N PHE A 145 -11.18 5.96 -4.66
CA PHE A 145 -11.30 4.54 -4.96
C PHE A 145 -10.11 3.70 -4.44
N THR A 146 -8.87 4.15 -4.65
CA THR A 146 -7.66 3.45 -4.17
C THR A 146 -7.55 3.42 -2.63
N GLN A 147 -7.96 4.51 -1.96
CA GLN A 147 -7.89 4.65 -0.50
C GLN A 147 -8.95 3.80 0.22
N ARG A 148 -10.10 3.56 -0.42
CA ARG A 148 -11.17 2.69 0.12
C ARG A 148 -10.70 1.27 0.42
N TYR A 149 -9.70 0.80 -0.30
CA TYR A 149 -9.20 -0.56 -0.16
C TYR A 149 -7.96 -0.66 0.72
N SER A 150 -7.36 0.48 1.07
CA SER A 150 -6.23 0.55 1.99
C SER A 150 -6.33 1.83 2.82
N PRO A 151 -7.28 1.91 3.79
CA PRO A 151 -7.35 3.05 4.69
C PRO A 151 -6.00 3.27 5.37
N PHE A 152 -5.60 4.53 5.55
CA PHE A 152 -4.42 4.84 6.35
C PHE A 152 -4.74 4.77 7.84
N VAL A 153 -5.95 5.19 8.22
CA VAL A 153 -6.43 5.14 9.61
C VAL A 153 -7.79 4.44 9.70
N VAL A 154 -7.99 3.65 10.74
CA VAL A 154 -9.26 2.98 11.07
C VAL A 154 -9.57 3.21 12.53
N ILE A 155 -10.77 3.71 12.82
CA ILE A 155 -11.22 3.96 14.19
C ILE A 155 -12.06 2.76 14.64
N CYS A 156 -11.68 2.17 15.76
CA CYS A 156 -12.35 1.00 16.32
C CYS A 156 -12.22 1.03 17.83
N GLN A 157 -13.33 0.84 18.56
CA GLN A 157 -13.34 0.78 20.04
C GLN A 157 -12.64 1.97 20.72
N GLY A 158 -12.81 3.19 20.18
CA GLY A 158 -12.19 4.39 20.73
C GLY A 158 -10.67 4.50 20.53
N LYS A 159 -10.08 3.67 19.65
CA LYS A 159 -8.68 3.73 19.24
C LYS A 159 -8.54 4.01 17.75
N ALA A 160 -7.51 4.75 17.37
CA ALA A 160 -7.09 4.98 16.00
C ALA A 160 -5.98 3.99 15.61
N TYR A 161 -6.27 3.13 14.65
CA TYR A 161 -5.35 2.14 14.11
C TYR A 161 -4.78 2.63 12.77
N PHE A 162 -3.46 2.82 12.71
CA PHE A 162 -2.76 3.22 11.49
C PHE A 162 -2.30 1.97 10.72
N MET A 163 -2.67 1.85 9.45
CA MET A 163 -2.30 0.68 8.64
C MET A 163 -0.83 0.69 8.21
N SER A 164 -0.19 1.87 8.17
CA SER A 164 1.22 2.02 7.85
C SER A 164 2.14 1.60 9.01
N SER A 165 1.78 1.96 10.25
CA SER A 165 2.48 1.56 11.47
C SER A 165 1.73 0.42 12.17
N LEU A 166 2.21 -0.80 11.99
CA LEU A 166 1.65 -2.08 12.46
C LEU A 166 1.63 -2.25 14.00
N GLY A 167 0.96 -1.33 14.72
CA GLY A 167 0.94 -1.23 16.19
C GLY A 167 -0.42 -1.53 16.83
N GLU A 168 -0.50 -1.39 18.16
CA GLU A 168 -1.65 -1.75 19.02
C GLU A 168 -2.85 -0.79 18.96
N GLY A 169 -2.80 0.21 18.07
CA GLY A 169 -3.77 1.29 17.95
C GLY A 169 -3.57 2.35 19.04
N LEU A 170 -3.67 3.63 18.66
CA LEU A 170 -3.53 4.77 19.57
C LEU A 170 -4.90 5.10 20.18
N PRO A 171 -5.08 5.03 21.52
CA PRO A 171 -6.34 5.44 22.13
C PRO A 171 -6.62 6.92 21.87
N LEU A 172 -7.85 7.25 21.43
CA LEU A 172 -8.22 8.62 21.09
C LEU A 172 -8.11 9.57 22.31
N LYS A 173 -8.35 9.05 23.51
CA LYS A 173 -8.21 9.78 24.78
C LYS A 173 -6.77 10.17 25.11
N ASP A 174 -5.80 9.44 24.57
CA ASP A 174 -4.37 9.68 24.82
C ASP A 174 -3.80 10.71 23.82
N ILE A 175 -4.58 11.09 22.80
CA ILE A 175 -4.27 12.21 21.91
C ILE A 175 -4.54 13.51 22.67
N VAL A 176 -3.52 14.36 22.75
CA VAL A 176 -3.61 15.70 23.35
C VAL A 176 -3.92 16.73 22.30
N HIS A 177 -3.24 16.63 21.15
CA HIS A 177 -3.35 17.59 20.08
C HIS A 177 -3.12 16.92 18.72
N LEU A 178 -3.83 17.40 17.71
CA LEU A 178 -3.68 17.02 16.31
C LEU A 178 -3.36 18.28 15.53
N GLU A 179 -2.31 18.20 14.73
CA GLU A 179 -1.90 19.27 13.83
C GLU A 179 -1.74 18.68 12.42
N TRP A 180 -2.12 19.46 11.42
CA TRP A 180 -1.97 19.09 10.02
C TRP A 180 -1.11 20.12 9.33
N GLU A 181 0.01 19.66 8.78
CA GLU A 181 0.92 20.48 8.00
C GLU A 181 0.87 19.99 6.55
N SER A 182 0.83 20.94 5.62
CA SER A 182 1.10 20.65 4.22
C SER A 182 2.36 21.40 3.85
N ARG A 183 3.36 20.65 3.40
CA ARG A 183 4.63 21.17 2.98
C ARG A 183 4.84 20.89 1.51
N GLU A 184 5.30 21.91 0.79
CA GLU A 184 5.80 21.73 -0.57
C GLU A 184 7.26 21.28 -0.47
N GLU A 185 7.54 20.04 -0.85
CA GLU A 185 8.90 19.51 -0.88
C GLU A 185 9.45 19.57 -2.31
N TYR A 186 10.70 20.05 -2.43
CA TYR A 186 11.34 20.23 -3.72
C TYR A 186 11.80 18.89 -4.27
N HIS A 187 11.06 18.35 -5.23
CA HIS A 187 11.43 17.10 -5.86
C HIS A 187 12.54 17.28 -6.91
N ASN A 188 12.51 18.39 -7.66
CA ASN A 188 13.58 18.75 -8.61
C ASN A 188 13.71 20.27 -8.82
N ARG A 189 14.86 20.84 -8.41
CA ARG A 189 15.14 22.28 -8.52
C ARG A 189 15.23 22.80 -9.96
N SER A 190 15.54 21.95 -10.94
CA SER A 190 15.69 22.39 -12.33
C SER A 190 14.36 22.56 -13.07
N GLU A 191 13.29 21.93 -12.59
CA GLU A 191 11.98 21.89 -13.26
C GLU A 191 10.88 22.62 -12.48
N ASN A 192 11.18 23.24 -11.33
CA ASN A 192 10.19 23.82 -10.42
C ASN A 192 9.01 22.87 -10.13
N LYS A 193 9.32 21.57 -9.93
CA LYS A 193 8.32 20.56 -9.55
C LYS A 193 8.27 20.43 -8.03
N TYR A 194 7.11 20.76 -7.48
CA TYR A 194 6.77 20.63 -6.07
C TYR A 194 5.99 19.34 -5.86
N GLU A 195 6.35 18.58 -4.83
CA GLU A 195 5.52 17.50 -4.31
C GLU A 195 4.84 18.00 -3.05
N LEU A 196 3.51 17.90 -3.00
CA LEU A 196 2.74 18.28 -1.82
C LEU A 196 2.79 17.11 -0.83
N VAL A 197 3.50 17.29 0.27
CA VAL A 197 3.55 16.32 1.37
C VAL A 197 2.54 16.76 2.41
N GLU A 198 1.53 15.92 2.65
CA GLU A 198 0.51 16.14 3.69
C GLU A 198 0.85 15.29 4.92
N GLU A 199 1.16 15.94 6.03
CA GLU A 199 1.57 15.30 7.28
C GLU A 199 0.58 15.60 8.40
N ALA A 200 0.30 14.56 9.20
CA ALA A 200 -0.43 14.69 10.44
C ALA A 200 0.55 14.50 11.61
N HIS A 201 0.62 15.50 12.47
CA HIS A 201 1.40 15.48 13.71
C HIS A 201 0.45 15.18 14.87
N ILE A 202 0.68 14.04 15.53
CA ILE A 202 -0.16 13.53 16.60
C ILE A 202 0.62 13.60 17.90
N TYR A 203 0.19 14.48 18.80
CA TYR A 203 0.80 14.65 20.12
C TYR A 203 0.04 13.80 21.13
N THR A 204 0.77 12.95 21.86
CA THR A 204 0.19 12.03 22.84
C THR A 204 0.46 12.50 24.26
N ARG A 205 -0.32 12.02 25.23
CA ARG A 205 -0.10 12.32 26.66
C ARG A 205 1.26 11.83 27.15
N GLU A 206 1.75 10.72 26.58
CA GLU A 206 3.07 10.17 26.90
C GLU A 206 4.22 11.02 26.34
N GLN A 207 4.01 11.63 25.16
CA GLN A 207 5.01 12.43 24.46
C GLN A 207 4.41 13.77 24.00
N PRO A 208 4.10 14.69 24.92
CA PRO A 208 3.39 15.93 24.58
C PRO A 208 4.22 16.89 23.72
N ASN A 209 5.55 16.73 23.71
CA ASN A 209 6.48 17.61 23.00
C ASN A 209 7.11 16.94 21.77
N THR A 210 6.77 15.69 21.46
CA THR A 210 7.35 14.96 20.32
C THR A 210 6.21 14.31 19.54
N PRO A 211 5.83 14.87 18.37
CA PRO A 211 4.70 14.35 17.64
C PRO A 211 5.05 13.04 16.94
N ILE A 212 4.07 12.13 16.91
CA ILE A 212 4.06 11.03 15.95
C ILE A 212 3.67 11.64 14.60
N THR A 213 4.62 11.70 13.67
CA THR A 213 4.40 12.27 12.34
C THR A 213 4.05 11.17 11.35
N ILE A 214 2.92 11.31 10.66
CA ILE A 214 2.40 10.33 9.71
C ILE A 214 1.95 11.05 8.44
N THR A 215 2.47 10.63 7.29
CA THR A 215 1.95 11.06 5.99
C THR A 215 0.54 10.50 5.81
N MET A 216 -0.46 11.37 5.71
CA MET A 216 -1.87 10.99 5.67
C MET A 216 -2.66 11.95 4.78
N PRO A 217 -3.55 11.43 3.91
CA PRO A 217 -4.42 12.27 3.11
C PRO A 217 -5.30 13.18 3.99
N ARG A 218 -5.47 14.44 3.58
CA ARG A 218 -6.25 15.45 4.31
C ARG A 218 -7.66 15.00 4.72
N ASP A 219 -8.35 14.24 3.87
CA ASP A 219 -9.70 13.76 4.18
C ASP A 219 -9.72 12.77 5.35
N GLN A 220 -8.69 11.92 5.44
CA GLN A 220 -8.52 10.98 6.56
C GLN A 220 -8.09 11.71 7.83
N TYR A 221 -7.27 12.75 7.72
CA TYR A 221 -6.96 13.64 8.83
C TYR A 221 -8.24 14.27 9.41
N ARG A 222 -9.07 14.89 8.55
CA ARG A 222 -10.33 15.53 8.99
C ARG A 222 -11.27 14.55 9.67
N PHE A 223 -11.30 13.31 9.19
CA PHE A 223 -12.10 12.26 9.81
C PHE A 223 -11.57 11.89 11.20
N LEU A 224 -10.25 11.71 11.33
CA LEU A 224 -9.59 11.46 12.62
C LEU A 224 -9.81 12.62 13.60
N GLU A 225 -9.67 13.85 13.14
CA GLU A 225 -9.89 15.06 13.94
C GLU A 225 -11.33 15.12 14.47
N ARG A 226 -12.33 14.85 13.62
CA ARG A 226 -13.74 14.82 14.03
C ARG A 226 -13.97 13.76 15.10
N ALA A 227 -13.42 12.55 14.91
CA ALA A 227 -13.57 11.46 15.86
C ALA A 227 -12.88 11.73 17.20
N TYR A 228 -11.70 12.34 17.16
CA TYR A 228 -11.00 12.83 18.34
C TYR A 228 -11.85 13.86 19.10
N ARG A 229 -12.39 14.88 18.42
CA ARG A 229 -13.24 15.92 19.06
C ARG A 229 -14.50 15.31 19.67
N GLU A 230 -15.17 14.40 18.97
CA GLU A 230 -16.35 13.71 19.50
C GLU A 230 -16.04 12.84 20.72
N ALA A 231 -14.87 12.20 20.76
CA ALA A 231 -14.42 11.43 21.90
C ALA A 231 -14.06 12.32 23.10
N PHE A 232 -13.53 13.53 22.84
CA PHE A 232 -13.14 14.49 23.87
C PHE A 232 -14.33 15.23 24.49
N HIS A 233 -15.41 15.46 23.74
CA HIS A 233 -16.61 16.16 24.21
C HIS A 233 -17.73 15.26 24.75
N LYS A 234 -17.48 13.95 24.87
CA LYS A 234 -18.45 12.98 25.40
C LYS A 234 -18.39 12.77 26.92
N ASP A 235 -17.47 13.48 27.59
CA ASP A 235 -17.30 13.50 29.05
C ASP A 235 -18.03 14.69 29.69
#